data_AF-A0A1P8YHX9-F1
#
_entry.id   AF-A0A1P8YHX9-F1
#
_cell.length_a   1.000
_cell.length_b   1.000
_cell.length_c   1.000
_cell.angle_alpha   90.00
_cell.angle_beta   90.00
_cell.angle_gamma   90.00
#
_symmetry.space_group_name_H-M   'P 1'
#
loop_
_entity.id
_entity.type
_entity.pdbx_description
1 polymer ?
#
loop_
_entity_poly.entity_id
_entity_poly.type
_entity_poly.pdbx_seq_one_letter_code
_entity_poly.pdbx_strand_id
1 'polypeptide(L)'
;MIDSGTLSAPSRLESVTLGLDELDLLVNVLGIDELPVVLNATARFDSVAARDAAFDTARVSLAERGLLEAGAVHPDVAEWLQVLARPYWEVALRWYVPSDGRSAGSAPAEEISRLCLAHGPTGSVLALRGPDSYVLQRAEHPPGS
;
A
#
# COMPACT_ATOMS: atom_id res chain seq x y z
N MET A 1 33.36 3.47 11.35
CA MET A 1 32.62 2.67 10.36
C MET A 1 31.90 3.66 9.49
N ILE A 2 32.29 3.78 8.23
CA ILE A 2 31.75 4.79 7.31
C ILE A 2 30.41 4.23 6.83
N ASP A 3 29.32 4.91 7.17
CA ASP A 3 28.04 4.75 6.50
C ASP A 3 28.26 5.05 5.02
N SER A 4 28.40 3.98 4.23
CA SER A 4 28.41 4.07 2.77
C SER A 4 26.96 4.15 2.35
N GLY A 5 26.32 5.27 2.71
CA GLY A 5 24.97 5.60 2.33
C GLY A 5 24.89 5.61 0.82
N THR A 6 24.47 4.48 0.25
CA THR A 6 23.91 4.48 -1.09
C THR A 6 22.64 5.28 -0.92
N LEU A 7 22.72 6.58 -1.18
CA LEU A 7 21.55 7.45 -1.23
C LEU A 7 20.67 6.83 -2.31
N SER A 8 19.67 6.06 -1.88
CA SER A 8 18.63 5.58 -2.79
C SER A 8 18.09 6.81 -3.50
N ALA A 9 17.92 6.71 -4.83
CA ALA A 9 17.52 7.85 -5.64
C ALA A 9 16.30 8.54 -4.99
N PRO A 10 16.23 9.88 -5.02
CA PRO A 10 15.08 10.58 -4.47
C PRO A 10 13.82 10.05 -5.13
N SER A 11 12.78 9.84 -4.31
CA SER A 11 11.49 9.42 -4.83
C SER A 11 11.00 10.43 -5.86
N ARG A 12 10.41 9.94 -6.95
CA ARG A 12 9.77 10.77 -7.97
C ARG A 12 8.34 11.11 -7.58
N LEU A 13 7.71 10.25 -6.77
CA LEU A 13 6.40 10.46 -6.15
C LEU A 13 6.56 10.86 -4.68
N GLU A 14 5.79 11.85 -4.25
CA GLU A 14 5.64 12.20 -2.84
C GLU A 14 4.79 11.15 -2.12
N SER A 15 3.62 10.82 -2.68
CA SER A 15 2.72 9.76 -2.23
C SER A 15 1.88 9.23 -3.39
N VAL A 16 1.26 8.06 -3.19
CA VAL A 16 0.28 7.48 -4.12
C VAL A 16 -0.92 6.95 -3.34
N THR A 17 -2.13 7.19 -3.87
CA THR A 17 -3.35 6.54 -3.40
C THR A 17 -3.74 5.44 -4.36
N LEU A 18 -3.93 4.23 -3.85
CA LEU A 18 -4.36 3.05 -4.60
C LEU A 18 -5.73 2.59 -4.10
N GLY A 19 -6.63 2.31 -5.03
CA GLY A 19 -7.83 1.53 -4.74
C GLY A 19 -7.48 0.09 -4.38
N LEU A 20 -8.46 -0.65 -3.88
CA LEU A 20 -8.27 -2.04 -3.47
C LEU A 20 -7.86 -2.95 -4.63
N ASP A 21 -8.55 -2.82 -5.78
CA ASP A 21 -8.28 -3.64 -6.97
C ASP A 21 -6.99 -3.23 -7.66
N GLU A 22 -6.60 -1.97 -7.50
CA GLU A 22 -5.32 -1.46 -7.99
C GLU A 22 -4.16 -2.05 -7.20
N LEU A 23 -4.25 -2.07 -5.87
CA LEU A 23 -3.25 -2.73 -5.04
C LEU A 23 -3.14 -4.23 -5.39
N ASP A 24 -4.27 -4.93 -5.50
CA ASP A 24 -4.32 -6.36 -5.82
C ASP A 24 -3.69 -6.64 -7.20
N LEU A 25 -4.03 -5.83 -8.21
CA LEU A 25 -3.39 -5.91 -9.53
C LEU A 25 -1.88 -5.68 -9.46
N LEU A 26 -1.41 -4.65 -8.75
CA LEU A 26 0.02 -4.34 -8.66
C LEU A 26 0.80 -5.44 -7.92
N VAL A 27 0.25 -5.99 -6.84
CA VAL A 27 0.80 -7.14 -6.11
C VAL A 27 0.91 -8.35 -7.05
N ASN A 28 -0.14 -8.64 -7.83
CA ASN A 28 -0.12 -9.72 -8.82
C ASN A 28 0.92 -9.49 -9.92
N VAL A 29 1.01 -8.28 -10.49
CA VAL A 29 1.97 -7.94 -11.55
C VAL A 29 3.41 -8.07 -11.06
N LEU A 30 3.68 -7.69 -9.80
CA LEU A 30 5.02 -7.77 -9.20
C LEU A 30 5.36 -9.17 -8.66
N GLY A 31 4.41 -10.12 -8.68
CA GLY A 31 4.59 -11.45 -8.11
C GLY A 31 4.83 -11.40 -6.59
N ILE A 32 4.20 -10.47 -5.90
CA ILE A 32 4.27 -10.36 -4.44
C ILE A 32 3.28 -11.34 -3.83
N ASP A 33 3.76 -12.22 -2.95
CA ASP A 33 2.93 -13.24 -2.31
C ASP A 33 2.02 -12.65 -1.22
N GLU A 34 2.57 -11.76 -0.39
CA GLU A 34 1.86 -11.15 0.72
C GLU A 34 2.40 -9.76 1.06
N LEU A 35 1.52 -8.95 1.66
CA LEU A 35 1.85 -7.66 2.26
C LEU A 35 1.65 -7.73 3.78
N PRO A 36 2.16 -6.77 4.56
CA PRO A 36 2.02 -6.75 6.01
C PRO A 36 0.57 -6.94 6.44
N VAL A 37 0.33 -7.94 7.31
CA VAL A 37 -1.02 -8.40 7.67
C VAL A 37 -1.90 -7.27 8.19
N VAL A 38 -1.31 -6.26 8.85
CA VAL A 38 -2.04 -5.09 9.33
C VAL A 38 -2.78 -4.33 8.23
N LEU A 39 -2.29 -4.37 6.98
CA LEU A 39 -2.89 -3.70 5.84
C LEU A 39 -4.14 -4.41 5.32
N ASN A 40 -4.40 -5.66 5.70
CA ASN A 40 -5.57 -6.42 5.28
C ASN A 40 -5.74 -6.46 3.73
N ALA A 41 -4.63 -6.56 3.01
CA ALA A 41 -4.59 -6.71 1.55
C ALA A 41 -4.80 -8.18 1.17
N THR A 42 -6.00 -8.68 1.42
CA THR A 42 -6.38 -10.08 1.17
C THR A 42 -7.08 -10.23 -0.18
N ALA A 43 -7.05 -11.44 -0.75
CA ALA A 43 -7.77 -11.77 -1.97
C ALA A 43 -9.27 -11.44 -1.83
N ARG A 44 -9.81 -10.72 -2.81
CA ARG A 44 -11.17 -10.14 -2.72
C ARG A 44 -12.22 -10.84 -3.58
N PHE A 45 -11.80 -11.77 -4.42
CA PHE A 45 -12.65 -12.34 -5.46
C PHE A 45 -12.76 -13.86 -5.31
N ASP A 46 -14.00 -14.34 -5.31
CA ASP A 46 -14.31 -15.78 -5.26
C ASP A 46 -14.19 -16.47 -6.63
N SER A 47 -13.97 -15.71 -7.72
CA SER A 47 -13.80 -16.26 -9.06
C SER A 47 -12.74 -15.51 -9.87
N VAL A 48 -12.06 -16.27 -10.74
CA VAL A 48 -11.06 -15.73 -11.66
C VAL A 48 -11.67 -14.67 -12.60
N ALA A 49 -12.88 -14.91 -13.10
CA ALA A 49 -13.55 -13.97 -14.01
C ALA A 49 -13.86 -12.62 -13.34
N ALA A 50 -14.29 -12.62 -12.06
CA ALA A 50 -14.53 -11.39 -11.32
C ALA A 50 -13.23 -10.62 -11.05
N ARG A 51 -12.17 -11.33 -10.67
CA ARG A 51 -10.84 -10.75 -10.49
C ARG A 51 -10.32 -10.12 -11.78
N ASP A 52 -10.40 -10.85 -12.89
CA ASP A 52 -9.86 -10.38 -14.17
C ASP A 52 -10.61 -9.13 -14.67
N ALA A 53 -11.94 -9.06 -14.50
CA ALA A 53 -12.72 -7.86 -14.81
C ALA A 53 -12.34 -6.65 -13.93
N ALA A 54 -12.08 -6.88 -12.63
CA ALA A 54 -11.60 -5.83 -11.74
C ALA A 54 -10.18 -5.38 -12.12
N PHE A 55 -9.30 -6.32 -12.50
CA PHE A 55 -7.95 -6.02 -12.99
C PHE A 55 -7.98 -5.22 -14.29
N ASP A 56 -8.90 -5.48 -15.20
CA ASP A 56 -9.05 -4.68 -16.41
C ASP A 56 -9.43 -3.23 -16.10
N THR A 57 -10.35 -3.03 -15.15
CA THR A 57 -10.75 -1.69 -14.69
C THR A 57 -9.59 -0.98 -13.99
N ALA A 58 -8.91 -1.67 -13.07
CA ALA A 58 -7.76 -1.14 -12.34
C ALA A 58 -6.60 -0.80 -13.29
N ARG A 59 -6.37 -1.59 -14.33
CA ARG A 59 -5.31 -1.34 -15.32
C ARG A 59 -5.55 -0.05 -16.07
N VAL A 60 -6.78 0.24 -16.47
CA VAL A 60 -7.12 1.51 -17.12
C VAL A 60 -6.84 2.68 -16.17
N SER A 61 -7.33 2.61 -14.92
CA SER A 61 -7.15 3.70 -13.94
C SER A 61 -5.68 3.93 -13.55
N LEU A 62 -4.88 2.87 -13.45
CA LEU A 62 -3.44 2.98 -13.19
C LEU A 62 -2.70 3.55 -14.41
N ALA A 63 -3.06 3.15 -15.63
CA ALA A 63 -2.45 3.66 -16.85
C ALA A 63 -2.73 5.16 -17.05
N GLU A 64 -3.95 5.62 -16.80
CA GLU A 64 -4.31 7.04 -16.86
C GLU A 64 -3.48 7.92 -15.90
N ARG A 65 -2.96 7.32 -14.82
CA ARG A 65 -2.11 7.99 -13.82
C ARG A 65 -0.62 7.73 -14.00
N GLY A 66 -0.22 7.02 -15.06
CA GLY A 66 1.19 6.64 -15.29
C GLY A 66 1.77 5.70 -14.24
N LEU A 67 0.91 4.96 -13.52
CA LEU A 67 1.32 4.02 -12.46
C LEU A 67 1.52 2.59 -12.97
N LEU A 68 0.95 2.26 -14.12
CA LEU A 68 1.12 0.99 -14.81
C LEU A 68 1.07 1.21 -16.33
N GLU A 69 2.21 1.14 -16.99
CA GLU A 69 2.32 1.35 -18.45
C GLU A 69 2.97 0.14 -19.11
N ALA A 70 2.33 -0.39 -20.16
CA ALA A 70 2.82 -1.57 -20.90
C ALA A 70 3.20 -2.77 -19.99
N GLY A 71 2.50 -2.94 -18.87
CA GLY A 71 2.76 -3.99 -17.89
C GLY A 71 3.87 -3.68 -16.87
N ALA A 72 4.54 -2.53 -16.99
CA ALA A 72 5.54 -2.06 -16.02
C ALA A 72 4.91 -1.14 -14.98
N VAL A 73 5.07 -1.50 -13.70
CA VAL A 73 4.66 -0.66 -12.57
C VAL A 73 5.60 0.54 -12.44
N HIS A 74 5.07 1.70 -12.06
CA HIS A 74 5.88 2.88 -11.79
C HIS A 74 7.00 2.54 -10.79
N PRO A 75 8.28 2.90 -11.06
CA PRO A 75 9.41 2.42 -10.28
C PRO A 75 9.32 2.66 -8.78
N ASP A 76 8.85 3.83 -8.36
CA ASP A 76 8.69 4.12 -6.92
C ASP A 76 7.63 3.23 -6.27
N VAL A 77 6.51 2.98 -6.95
CA VAL A 77 5.44 2.13 -6.42
C VAL A 77 5.90 0.68 -6.34
N ALA A 78 6.63 0.21 -7.36
CA ALA A 78 7.25 -1.10 -7.35
C ALA A 78 8.23 -1.25 -6.18
N GLU A 79 9.12 -0.26 -6.00
CA GLU A 79 10.07 -0.23 -4.88
C GLU A 79 9.35 -0.26 -3.53
N TRP A 80 8.32 0.58 -3.34
CA TRP A 80 7.58 0.67 -2.09
C TRP A 80 6.86 -0.62 -1.74
N LEU A 81 6.22 -1.26 -2.72
CA LEU A 81 5.55 -2.54 -2.54
C LEU A 81 6.54 -3.66 -2.24
N GLN A 82 7.74 -3.64 -2.82
CA GLN A 82 8.80 -4.62 -2.50
C GLN A 82 9.32 -4.44 -1.07
N VAL A 83 9.50 -3.20 -0.61
CA VAL A 83 9.87 -2.92 0.80
C VAL A 83 8.79 -3.44 1.75
N LEU A 84 7.51 -3.22 1.44
CA LEU A 84 6.40 -3.74 2.24
C LEU A 84 6.33 -5.27 2.21
N ALA A 85 6.61 -5.91 1.08
CA ALA A 85 6.56 -7.37 0.94
C ALA A 85 7.68 -8.08 1.70
N ARG A 86 8.86 -7.45 1.81
CA ARG A 86 10.06 -8.04 2.44
C ARG A 86 10.79 -7.02 3.32
N PRO A 87 10.16 -6.53 4.40
CA PRO A 87 10.80 -5.56 5.29
C PRO A 87 11.91 -6.22 6.11
N TYR A 88 12.95 -5.46 6.42
CA TYR A 88 13.89 -5.80 7.49
C TYR A 88 13.23 -5.69 8.87
N TRP A 89 12.38 -4.69 9.04
CA TRP A 89 11.52 -4.51 10.20
C TRP A 89 10.26 -3.74 9.81
N GLU A 90 9.19 -3.94 10.58
CA GLU A 90 7.94 -3.20 10.43
C GLU A 90 7.36 -2.77 11.79
N VAL A 91 6.62 -1.66 11.78
CA VAL A 91 5.73 -1.21 12.86
C VAL A 91 4.30 -1.23 12.33
N ALA A 92 3.47 -2.05 12.95
CA ALA A 92 2.06 -2.22 12.60
C ALA A 92 1.15 -1.53 13.63
N LEU A 93 0.19 -0.74 13.15
CA LEU A 93 -0.76 -0.01 13.98
C LEU A 93 -2.20 -0.21 13.49
N ARG A 94 -3.10 -0.44 14.44
CA ARG A 94 -4.56 -0.42 14.25
C ARG A 94 -5.14 0.63 15.16
N TRP A 95 -5.71 1.67 14.58
CA TRP A 95 -6.38 2.73 15.30
C TRP A 95 -7.88 2.51 15.22
N TYR A 96 -8.46 2.18 16.37
CA TYR A 96 -9.89 2.02 16.55
C TYR A 96 -10.49 3.38 16.90
N VAL A 97 -11.29 3.93 15.99
CA VAL A 97 -12.03 5.17 16.23
C VAL A 97 -13.42 4.77 16.74
N PRO A 98 -13.82 5.20 17.95
CA PRO A 98 -15.18 4.99 18.40
C PRO A 98 -16.15 5.71 17.47
N SER A 99 -16.94 4.96 16.70
CA SER A 99 -18.06 5.54 15.97
C SER A 99 -19.12 5.91 16.99
N ASP A 100 -19.49 7.18 17.11
CA ASP A 100 -20.55 7.67 17.98
C ASP A 100 -21.97 7.35 17.46
N GLY A 101 -22.09 6.30 16.63
CA GLY A 101 -23.24 5.93 15.81
C GLY A 101 -24.57 5.86 16.55
N ARG A 102 -25.19 7.03 16.71
CA ARG A 102 -26.62 7.21 16.96
C ARG A 102 -27.37 7.01 15.66
N SER A 103 -27.45 5.75 15.21
CA SER A 103 -28.56 5.33 14.36
C SER A 103 -29.23 4.15 15.06
N ALA A 104 -30.43 4.40 15.58
CA ALA A 104 -31.20 3.43 16.34
C ALA A 104 -31.45 2.18 15.47
N GLY A 105 -30.76 1.08 15.75
CA GLY A 105 -30.98 -0.22 15.11
C GLY A 105 -29.76 -0.87 14.44
N SER A 106 -28.63 -0.18 14.33
CA SER A 106 -27.39 -0.73 13.78
C SER A 106 -26.30 -0.84 14.85
N ALA A 107 -25.61 -1.98 14.92
CA ALA A 107 -24.42 -2.13 15.76
C ALA A 107 -23.37 -1.06 15.36
N PRO A 108 -22.59 -0.52 16.32
CA PRO A 108 -21.52 0.43 15.99
C PRO A 108 -20.58 -0.21 14.97
N ALA A 109 -20.43 0.42 13.80
CA ALA A 109 -19.41 0.03 12.83
C ALA A 109 -18.08 0.59 13.32
N GLU A 110 -17.25 -0.28 13.90
CA GLU A 110 -15.92 0.11 14.35
C GLU A 110 -15.07 0.52 13.14
N GLU A 111 -14.77 1.82 13.03
CA GLU A 111 -13.91 2.33 11.98
C GLU A 111 -12.45 2.10 12.39
N ILE A 112 -11.80 1.16 11.70
CA ILE A 112 -10.42 0.77 11.98
C ILE A 112 -9.52 1.36 10.90
N SER A 113 -8.75 2.38 11.27
CA SER A 113 -7.62 2.86 10.47
C SER A 113 -6.41 1.96 10.69
N ARG A 114 -5.75 1.55 9.61
CA ARG A 114 -4.60 0.62 9.67
C ARG A 114 -3.37 1.29 9.10
N LEU A 115 -2.22 1.09 9.72
CA LEU A 115 -0.96 1.66 9.28
C LEU A 115 0.17 0.65 9.39
N CYS A 116 1.07 0.65 8.42
CA CYS A 116 2.33 -0.06 8.45
C CYS A 116 3.46 0.93 8.12
N LEU A 117 4.47 1.00 8.98
CA LEU A 117 5.76 1.58 8.66
C LEU A 117 6.75 0.43 8.46
N ALA A 118 7.22 0.23 7.23
CA ALA A 118 8.17 -0.81 6.87
C ALA A 118 9.51 -0.18 6.50
N HIS A 119 10.61 -0.83 6.87
CA HIS A 119 11.95 -0.44 6.44
C HIS A 119 12.61 -1.59 5.70
N GLY A 120 13.24 -1.27 4.56
CA GLY A 120 13.88 -2.25 3.71
C GLY A 120 15.12 -1.69 3.02
N PRO A 121 15.62 -2.40 1.99
CA PRO A 121 16.88 -2.08 1.33
C PRO A 121 16.98 -0.66 0.76
N THR A 122 15.84 -0.06 0.37
CA THR A 122 15.79 1.25 -0.28
C THR A 122 15.28 2.36 0.65
N GLY A 123 15.08 2.07 1.94
CA GLY A 123 14.63 3.00 2.95
C GLY A 123 13.29 2.60 3.57
N SER A 124 12.61 3.58 4.18
CA SER A 124 11.34 3.35 4.87
C SER A 124 10.13 3.77 4.04
N VAL A 125 9.05 3.00 4.14
CA VAL A 125 7.76 3.22 3.46
C VAL A 125 6.66 3.24 4.51
N LEU A 126 5.79 4.24 4.43
CA LEU A 126 4.55 4.32 5.18
C LEU A 126 3.40 3.89 4.28
N ALA A 127 2.61 2.93 4.77
CA ALA A 127 1.37 2.48 4.15
C ALA A 127 0.20 2.74 5.11
N LEU A 128 -0.74 3.58 4.72
CA LEU A 128 -2.00 3.79 5.42
C LEU A 128 -3.12 3.06 4.68
N ARG A 129 -3.95 2.34 5.41
CA ARG A 129 -5.11 1.64 4.89
C ARG A 129 -6.38 2.28 5.47
N GLY A 130 -7.14 2.95 4.58
CA GLY A 130 -8.49 3.46 4.82
C GLY A 130 -9.58 2.39 4.63
N PRO A 131 -10.85 2.77 4.39
CA PRO A 131 -11.93 1.82 4.11
C PRO A 131 -11.82 1.17 2.72
N ASP A 132 -11.53 1.96 1.69
CA ASP A 132 -11.54 1.52 0.28
C ASP A 132 -10.25 1.85 -0.50
N SER A 133 -9.22 2.32 0.21
CA SER A 133 -7.94 2.70 -0.39
C SER A 133 -6.74 2.40 0.50
N TYR A 134 -5.57 2.51 -0.12
CA TYR A 134 -4.25 2.52 0.49
C TYR A 134 -3.52 3.80 0.08
N VAL A 135 -2.82 4.43 1.00
CA VAL A 135 -1.87 5.51 0.70
C VAL A 135 -0.47 4.99 0.97
N LEU A 136 0.41 5.05 -0.02
CA LEU A 136 1.82 4.68 0.10
C LEU A 136 2.69 5.92 -0.10
N GLN A 137 3.71 6.07 0.72
CA GLN A 137 4.71 7.13 0.60
C GLN A 137 6.03 6.69 1.21
N ARG A 138 7.15 7.34 0.85
CA ARG A 138 8.37 7.18 1.66
C ARG A 138 8.15 7.79 3.03
N ALA A 139 8.61 7.07 4.05
CA ALA A 139 8.80 7.64 5.37
C ALA A 139 10.18 8.28 5.39
N GLU A 140 10.22 9.59 5.23
CA GLU A 140 11.43 10.36 5.41
C GLU A 140 11.86 10.33 6.88
N HIS A 141 13.16 10.09 7.11
CA HIS A 141 13.74 10.28 8.42
C HIS A 141 13.85 11.80 8.64
N PRO A 142 13.27 12.36 9.72
CA PRO A 142 13.43 13.79 9.98
C PRO A 142 14.92 14.11 10.08
N PRO A 143 15.42 15.17 9.42
CA PRO A 143 16.82 15.51 9.50
C PRO A 143 17.18 15.93 10.94
N GLY A 144 18.04 15.14 11.60
CA GLY A 144 18.80 15.56 12.78
C GLY A 144 18.24 15.17 14.16
N SER A 145 17.98 13.88 14.42
CA SER A 145 17.88 13.36 15.80
C SER A 145 19.22 13.00 16.40
#